data_AF-A0A524C9Y5-F1
#
_entry.id   AF-A0A524C9Y5-F1
#
_cell.length_a   1.000
_cell.length_b   1.000
_cell.length_c   1.000
_cell.angle_alpha   90.00
_cell.angle_beta   90.00
_cell.angle_gamma   90.00
#
_symmetry.space_group_name_H-M   'P 1'
#
loop_
_entity.id
_entity.type
_entity.pdbx_description
1 polymer ?
#
loop_
_entity_poly.entity_id
_entity_poly.type
_entity_poly.pdbx_seq_one_letter_code
_entity_poly.pdbx_strand_id
1 'polypeptide(L)'
;MATDKTNNNSKPKVGIPRALHYYRFFPFWKTILEEMGAEIVLSPPTNKKIVEEGVQHGYGELCIPLKVYYGHVFNLIENHPELDYLFVPRYVSEVKEGFFCPKFISLPDVIKILPDVPEILNFEVNVKEFPISMSAIELGKQLGNTREQSLKAYEKAQDYYHKYLDFLREGADLNYALRLVRR
;
A
#
# COMPACT_ATOMS: atom_id res chain seq x y z
N MET A 1 25.14 15.10 -8.87
CA MET A 1 25.81 13.84 -9.27
C MET A 1 24.73 12.79 -9.39
N ALA A 2 24.28 12.54 -10.62
CA ALA A 2 23.28 11.54 -10.92
C ALA A 2 23.94 10.16 -10.80
N THR A 3 23.60 9.41 -9.76
CA THR A 3 24.01 8.01 -9.65
C THR A 3 23.12 7.19 -10.56
N ASP A 4 23.74 6.81 -11.67
CA ASP A 4 23.37 5.75 -12.61
C ASP A 4 22.99 4.47 -11.82
N LYS A 5 21.69 4.17 -11.73
CA LYS A 5 21.20 2.87 -11.22
C LYS A 5 21.43 1.85 -12.33
N THR A 6 22.65 1.35 -12.36
CA THR A 6 23.09 0.19 -13.13
C THR A 6 22.23 -1.02 -12.81
N ASN A 7 21.85 -1.73 -13.88
CA ASN A 7 21.24 -3.06 -13.92
C ASN A 7 21.42 -3.89 -12.64
N ASN A 8 20.34 -4.05 -11.88
CA ASN A 8 20.18 -5.22 -11.04
C ASN A 8 18.87 -5.90 -11.45
N ASN A 9 18.98 -7.14 -11.93
CA ASN A 9 17.89 -7.98 -12.43
C ASN A 9 16.98 -8.49 -11.28
N SER A 10 16.84 -7.69 -10.23
CA SER A 10 16.12 -7.97 -8.99
C SER A 10 14.79 -7.23 -9.02
N LYS A 11 13.70 -7.94 -8.71
CA LYS A 11 12.38 -7.33 -8.57
C LYS A 11 12.40 -6.32 -7.41
N PRO A 12 11.81 -5.12 -7.56
CA PRO A 12 11.72 -4.17 -6.45
C PRO A 12 10.90 -4.76 -5.30
N LYS A 13 11.44 -4.71 -4.08
CA LYS A 13 10.78 -5.21 -2.87
C LYS A 13 9.94 -4.12 -2.23
N VAL A 14 8.65 -4.37 -2.11
CA VAL A 14 7.66 -3.41 -1.62
C VAL A 14 7.01 -3.92 -0.34
N GLY A 15 7.24 -3.20 0.76
CA GLY A 15 6.60 -3.48 2.04
C GLY A 15 5.17 -2.91 2.08
N ILE A 16 4.19 -3.72 2.48
CA ILE A 16 2.80 -3.27 2.69
C ILE A 16 2.40 -3.49 4.15
N PRO A 17 2.14 -2.43 4.92
CA PRO A 17 1.62 -2.53 6.29
C PRO A 17 0.21 -3.15 6.31
N ARG A 18 0.00 -4.18 7.13
CA ARG A 18 -1.31 -4.84 7.32
C ARG A 18 -2.26 -4.09 8.25
N ALA A 19 -2.46 -2.81 7.97
CA ALA A 19 -3.31 -1.91 8.73
C ALA A 19 -4.20 -1.05 7.81
N LEU A 20 -5.18 -0.38 8.41
CA LEU A 20 -6.13 0.50 7.73
C LEU A 20 -6.82 -0.22 6.56
N HIS A 21 -6.71 0.31 5.34
CA HIS A 21 -7.38 -0.24 4.18
C HIS A 21 -6.78 -1.50 3.59
N TYR A 22 -5.69 -2.05 4.17
CA TYR A 22 -5.15 -3.35 3.77
C TYR A 22 -6.25 -4.42 3.62
N TYR A 23 -7.12 -4.56 4.63
CA TYR A 23 -8.14 -5.61 4.63
C TYR A 23 -9.22 -5.42 3.55
N ARG A 24 -9.31 -4.23 2.96
CA ARG A 24 -10.25 -3.92 1.87
C ARG A 24 -9.57 -4.02 0.51
N PHE A 25 -8.43 -3.36 0.32
CA PHE A 25 -7.84 -3.14 -1.00
C PHE A 25 -6.58 -3.97 -1.28
N PHE A 26 -6.09 -4.77 -0.32
CA PHE A 26 -4.92 -5.61 -0.55
C PHE A 26 -4.99 -6.47 -1.84
N PRO A 27 -6.11 -7.09 -2.23
CA PRO A 27 -6.17 -7.84 -3.49
C PRO A 27 -5.86 -6.97 -4.71
N PHE A 28 -6.40 -5.75 -4.75
CA PHE A 28 -6.11 -4.79 -5.81
C PHE A 28 -4.64 -4.34 -5.77
N TRP A 29 -4.13 -3.94 -4.59
CA TRP A 29 -2.76 -3.48 -4.41
C TRP A 29 -1.73 -4.55 -4.77
N LYS A 30 -1.94 -5.80 -4.32
CA LYS A 30 -1.08 -6.92 -4.63
C LYS A 30 -1.03 -7.13 -6.14
N THR A 31 -2.18 -7.25 -6.80
CA THR A 31 -2.23 -7.52 -8.24
C THR A 31 -1.57 -6.42 -9.06
N ILE A 32 -1.85 -5.14 -8.78
CA ILE A 32 -1.25 -4.05 -9.59
C ILE A 32 0.28 -3.98 -9.40
N LEU A 33 0.77 -4.14 -8.17
CA LEU A 33 2.20 -4.09 -7.88
C LEU A 33 2.96 -5.30 -8.46
N GLU A 34 2.40 -6.51 -8.32
CA GLU A 34 2.99 -7.74 -8.90
C GLU A 34 3.01 -7.68 -10.43
N GLU A 35 1.94 -7.17 -11.07
CA GLU A 35 1.89 -6.96 -12.52
C GLU A 35 2.90 -5.89 -13.00
N MET A 36 3.25 -4.94 -12.14
CA MET A 36 4.33 -3.96 -12.35
C MET A 36 5.73 -4.51 -11.98
N GLY A 37 5.83 -5.78 -11.60
CA GLY A 37 7.10 -6.48 -11.36
C GLY A 37 7.61 -6.43 -9.93
N ALA A 38 6.86 -5.88 -8.97
CA ALA A 38 7.26 -5.82 -7.57
C ALA A 38 7.09 -7.16 -6.82
N GLU A 39 7.97 -7.41 -5.87
CA GLU A 39 7.85 -8.46 -4.86
C GLU A 39 7.23 -7.87 -3.59
N ILE A 40 6.18 -8.49 -3.07
CA ILE A 40 5.42 -7.97 -1.93
C ILE A 40 5.87 -8.60 -0.62
N VAL A 41 6.22 -7.76 0.33
CA VAL A 41 6.50 -8.15 1.72
C VAL A 41 5.41 -7.57 2.61
N LEU A 42 4.82 -8.40 3.47
CA LEU A 42 3.78 -7.98 4.39
C LEU A 42 4.29 -7.98 5.82
N SER A 43 3.84 -7.01 6.61
CA SER A 43 3.97 -7.08 8.07
C SER A 43 3.18 -8.30 8.62
N PRO A 44 3.39 -8.75 9.86
CA PRO A 44 2.60 -9.82 10.45
C PRO A 44 1.15 -9.37 10.73
N PRO A 45 0.22 -10.28 11.11
CA PRO A 45 -1.05 -9.85 11.69
C PRO A 45 -0.81 -8.95 12.90
N THR A 46 -1.70 -7.98 13.12
CA THR A 46 -1.63 -7.12 14.31
C THR A 46 -1.57 -7.98 15.56
N ASN A 47 -0.57 -7.72 16.39
CA ASN A 47 -0.32 -8.42 17.64
C ASN A 47 0.09 -7.39 18.72
N LYS A 48 0.30 -7.86 19.95
CA LYS A 48 0.62 -6.98 21.09
C LYS A 48 1.87 -6.11 20.83
N LYS A 49 2.95 -6.70 20.28
CA LYS A 49 4.20 -5.97 19.96
C LYS A 49 3.93 -4.82 18.98
N ILE A 50 3.19 -5.08 17.89
CA ILE A 50 2.81 -4.04 16.91
C ILE A 50 2.02 -2.89 17.57
N VAL A 51 1.07 -3.21 18.44
CA VAL A 51 0.28 -2.18 19.13
C VAL A 51 1.16 -1.36 20.06
N GLU A 52 2.02 -2.00 20.84
CA GLU A 52 2.94 -1.35 21.77
C GLU A 52 3.93 -0.43 21.04
N GLU A 53 4.58 -0.93 19.99
CA GLU A 53 5.47 -0.13 19.12
C GLU A 53 4.74 1.07 18.52
N GLY A 54 3.52 0.85 18.05
CA GLY A 54 2.67 1.88 17.51
C GLY A 54 2.28 2.96 18.52
N VAL A 55 2.06 2.59 19.78
CA VAL A 55 1.76 3.53 20.87
C VAL A 55 2.99 4.30 21.30
N GLN A 56 4.17 3.67 21.34
CA GLN A 56 5.43 4.32 21.71
C GLN A 56 5.87 5.36 20.68
N HIS A 57 5.76 5.05 19.38
CA HIS A 57 6.21 5.95 18.32
C HIS A 57 5.09 6.82 17.74
N GLY A 58 3.82 6.47 18.00
CA GLY A 58 2.66 7.26 17.60
C GLY A 58 2.50 8.48 18.49
N TYR A 59 3.17 9.58 18.14
CA TYR A 59 3.13 10.85 18.84
C TYR A 59 1.69 11.37 19.08
N GLY A 60 1.41 11.86 20.29
CA GLY A 60 0.21 12.66 20.61
C GLY A 60 -1.15 11.95 20.44
N GLU A 61 -2.14 12.71 19.99
CA GLU A 61 -3.56 12.33 19.84
C GLU A 61 -3.86 11.59 18.52
N LEU A 62 -2.95 10.72 18.05
CA LEU A 62 -3.27 9.82 16.94
C LEU A 62 -4.32 8.78 17.37
N CYS A 63 -5.27 8.49 16.47
CA CYS A 63 -6.25 7.44 16.72
C CYS A 63 -5.56 6.07 16.71
N ILE A 64 -6.15 5.10 17.42
CA ILE A 64 -5.59 3.75 17.54
C ILE A 64 -5.26 3.10 16.17
N PRO A 65 -6.09 3.20 15.12
CA PRO A 65 -5.74 2.62 13.82
C PRO A 65 -4.45 3.18 13.21
N LEU A 66 -4.17 4.47 13.41
CA LEU A 66 -2.93 5.11 12.94
C LEU A 66 -1.73 4.67 13.78
N LYS A 67 -1.89 4.56 15.11
CA LYS A 67 -0.84 4.01 15.98
C LYS A 67 -0.48 2.58 15.57
N VAL A 68 -1.48 1.73 15.34
CA VAL A 68 -1.26 0.37 14.83
C VAL A 68 -0.55 0.38 13.47
N TYR A 69 -0.89 1.30 12.57
CA TYR A 69 -0.19 1.46 11.29
C TYR A 69 1.30 1.76 11.49
N TYR A 70 1.65 2.66 12.42
CA TYR A 70 3.04 2.96 12.76
C TYR A 70 3.78 1.71 13.24
N GLY A 71 3.17 0.93 14.12
CA GLY A 71 3.76 -0.34 14.56
C GLY A 71 4.07 -1.30 13.42
N HIS A 72 3.17 -1.40 12.43
CA HIS A 72 3.43 -2.21 11.22
C HIS A 72 4.55 -1.64 10.35
N VAL A 73 4.66 -0.31 10.24
CA VAL A 73 5.75 0.34 9.51
C VAL A 73 7.10 0.05 10.17
N PHE A 74 7.21 0.27 11.49
CA PHE A 74 8.45 -0.02 12.21
C PHE A 74 8.81 -1.50 12.15
N ASN A 75 7.82 -2.39 12.26
CA ASN A 75 8.07 -3.81 12.10
C ASN A 75 8.63 -4.18 10.72
N LEU A 76 8.10 -3.59 9.64
CA LEU A 76 8.62 -3.83 8.30
C LEU A 76 10.07 -3.33 8.17
N ILE A 77 10.36 -2.13 8.64
CA ILE A 77 11.69 -1.52 8.55
C ILE A 77 12.72 -2.31 9.37
N GLU A 78 12.35 -2.72 10.60
CA GLU A 78 13.23 -3.49 11.49
C GLU A 78 13.54 -4.90 10.93
N ASN A 79 12.53 -5.58 10.38
CA ASN A 79 12.66 -6.99 9.99
C ASN A 79 13.02 -7.19 8.50
N HIS A 80 12.86 -6.15 7.68
CA HIS A 80 13.13 -6.19 6.24
C HIS A 80 13.94 -4.96 5.80
N PRO A 81 15.20 -4.83 6.24
CA PRO A 81 16.08 -3.72 5.85
C PRO A 81 16.38 -3.68 4.35
N GLU A 82 16.06 -4.75 3.61
CA GLU A 82 16.25 -4.86 2.16
C GLU A 82 15.09 -4.31 1.32
N LEU A 83 14.06 -3.72 1.93
CA LEU A 83 12.95 -3.10 1.20
C LEU A 83 13.43 -1.91 0.37
N ASP A 84 13.12 -1.93 -0.93
CA ASP A 84 13.34 -0.79 -1.82
C ASP A 84 12.29 0.30 -1.57
N TYR A 85 11.06 -0.13 -1.28
CA TYR A 85 9.91 0.75 -1.11
C TYR A 85 9.01 0.35 0.06
N LEU A 86 8.36 1.36 0.65
CA LEU A 86 7.22 1.17 1.54
C LEU A 86 5.95 1.71 0.85
N PHE A 87 4.96 0.84 0.67
CA PHE A 87 3.69 1.22 0.06
C PHE A 87 2.77 1.90 1.08
N VAL A 88 2.58 3.21 0.89
CA VAL A 88 1.72 4.05 1.72
C VAL A 88 0.77 4.81 0.81
N PRO A 89 -0.44 4.29 0.55
CA PRO A 89 -1.35 4.91 -0.40
C PRO A 89 -2.07 6.12 0.21
N ARG A 90 -2.23 7.18 -0.57
CA ARG A 90 -3.01 8.37 -0.21
C ARG A 90 -4.45 8.23 -0.67
N TYR A 91 -5.39 8.15 0.26
CA TYR A 91 -6.81 8.19 -0.10
C TYR A 91 -7.38 9.55 0.29
N VAL A 92 -7.64 10.41 -0.69
CA VAL A 92 -8.27 11.73 -0.50
C VAL A 92 -9.78 11.59 -0.57
N SER A 93 -10.27 10.96 -1.64
CA SER A 93 -11.68 10.85 -1.95
C SER A 93 -11.95 9.68 -2.91
N GLU A 94 -12.80 8.75 -2.49
CA GLU A 94 -13.32 7.65 -3.34
C GLU A 94 -14.66 7.98 -4.01
N VAL A 95 -15.37 8.99 -3.52
CA VAL A 95 -16.68 9.43 -4.04
C VAL A 95 -16.72 10.94 -4.13
N LYS A 96 -17.43 11.50 -5.12
CA LYS A 96 -17.43 12.96 -5.39
C LYS A 96 -17.85 13.83 -4.20
N GLU A 97 -18.63 13.30 -3.26
CA GLU A 97 -19.21 14.03 -2.13
C GLU A 97 -18.48 13.76 -0.79
N GLY A 98 -17.37 13.00 -0.80
CA GLY A 98 -16.73 12.54 0.44
C GLY A 98 -15.24 12.83 0.51
N PHE A 99 -14.72 12.91 1.73
CA PHE A 99 -13.28 12.93 2.00
C PHE A 99 -12.95 11.89 3.07
N PHE A 100 -11.76 11.31 2.98
CA PHE A 100 -11.24 10.48 4.06
C PHE A 100 -10.79 11.31 5.27
N CYS A 101 -10.53 10.64 6.39
CA CYS A 101 -9.99 11.27 7.58
C CYS A 101 -8.70 12.06 7.24
N PRO A 102 -8.56 13.34 7.66
CA PRO A 102 -7.38 14.15 7.34
C PRO A 102 -6.05 13.50 7.75
N LYS A 103 -6.02 12.77 8.87
CA LYS A 103 -4.82 12.05 9.34
C LYS A 103 -4.42 10.90 8.41
N PHE A 104 -5.40 10.31 7.71
CA PHE A 104 -5.15 9.28 6.72
C PHE A 104 -4.74 9.88 5.37
N ILE A 105 -5.34 11.02 4.99
CA ILE A 105 -4.93 11.79 3.81
C ILE A 105 -3.45 12.18 3.91
N SER A 106 -2.98 12.64 5.06
CA SER A 106 -1.59 13.05 5.25
C SER A 106 -0.62 11.89 5.52
N LEU A 107 -1.09 10.64 5.55
CA LEU A 107 -0.30 9.51 6.01
C LEU A 107 1.03 9.31 5.25
N PRO A 108 1.08 9.34 3.90
CA PRO A 108 2.34 9.17 3.18
C PRO A 108 3.39 10.22 3.55
N ASP A 109 2.98 11.47 3.76
CA ASP A 109 3.91 12.57 4.10
C ASP A 109 4.49 12.39 5.50
N VAL A 110 3.67 11.94 6.45
CA VAL A 110 4.11 11.76 7.82
C VAL A 110 4.96 10.50 7.97
N ILE A 111 4.66 9.43 7.23
CA ILE A 111 5.50 8.22 7.26
C ILE A 111 6.86 8.49 6.61
N LYS A 112 6.91 9.27 5.52
CA LYS A 112 8.16 9.61 4.83
C LYS A 112 9.24 10.25 5.72
N ILE A 113 8.85 10.94 6.79
CA ILE A 113 9.79 11.64 7.68
C ILE A 113 10.25 10.80 8.87
N LEU A 114 9.74 9.58 9.03
CA LEU A 114 10.22 8.67 10.09
C LEU A 114 11.64 8.19 9.74
N PRO A 115 12.45 7.83 10.77
CA PRO A 115 13.81 7.33 10.54
C PRO A 115 13.79 6.01 9.78
N ASP A 116 14.81 5.81 8.93
CA ASP A 116 15.11 4.56 8.23
C ASP A 116 14.00 4.02 7.31
N VAL A 117 13.01 4.86 6.97
CA VAL A 117 11.94 4.49 6.03
C VAL A 117 12.51 4.47 4.61
N PRO A 118 12.28 3.38 3.83
CA PRO A 118 12.66 3.34 2.43
C PRO A 118 11.80 4.31 1.58
N GLU A 119 12.04 4.35 0.28
CA GLU A 119 11.29 5.28 -0.58
C GLU A 119 9.78 5.00 -0.51
N ILE A 120 8.97 6.04 -0.32
CA ILE A 120 7.51 5.88 -0.26
C ILE A 120 6.97 5.65 -1.66
N LEU A 121 6.37 4.48 -1.86
CA LEU A 121 5.60 4.16 -3.06
C LEU A 121 4.14 4.55 -2.83
N ASN A 122 3.73 5.67 -3.41
CA ASN A 122 2.39 6.22 -3.20
C ASN A 122 1.44 5.87 -4.35
N PHE A 123 0.20 5.54 -4.00
CA PHE A 123 -0.93 5.42 -4.90
C PHE A 123 -2.06 6.34 -4.40
N GLU A 124 -2.29 7.45 -5.10
CA GLU A 124 -3.28 8.44 -4.68
C GLU A 124 -4.67 8.18 -5.26
N VAL A 125 -5.69 8.14 -4.42
CA VAL A 125 -7.10 8.05 -4.83
C VAL A 125 -7.79 9.38 -4.53
N ASN A 126 -7.99 10.17 -5.58
CA ASN A 126 -8.71 11.43 -5.53
C ASN A 126 -9.62 11.59 -6.75
N VAL A 127 -10.77 10.91 -6.71
CA VAL A 127 -11.72 10.87 -7.84
C VAL A 127 -12.37 12.22 -8.17
N LYS A 128 -12.15 13.23 -7.32
CA LYS A 128 -12.59 14.61 -7.56
C LYS A 128 -11.72 15.32 -8.58
N GLU A 129 -10.41 15.03 -8.58
CA GLU A 129 -9.43 15.71 -9.41
C GLU A 129 -9.04 14.89 -10.64
N PHE A 130 -8.88 13.58 -10.50
CA PHE A 130 -8.43 12.70 -11.59
C PHE A 130 -8.97 11.27 -11.46
N PRO A 131 -9.09 10.53 -12.58
CA PRO A 131 -9.46 9.12 -12.53
C PRO A 131 -8.32 8.28 -11.92
N ILE A 132 -8.68 7.18 -11.26
CA ILE A 132 -7.74 6.27 -10.58
C ILE A 132 -6.68 5.69 -11.55
N SER A 133 -7.00 5.58 -12.85
CA SER A 133 -6.04 5.15 -13.86
C SER A 133 -4.82 6.07 -13.99
N MET A 134 -4.95 7.37 -13.69
CA MET A 134 -3.80 8.29 -13.64
C MET A 134 -2.86 7.93 -12.48
N SER A 135 -3.42 7.52 -11.34
CA SER A 135 -2.64 7.05 -10.19
C SER A 135 -1.89 5.77 -10.50
N ALA A 136 -2.47 4.87 -11.29
CA ALA A 136 -1.78 3.67 -11.77
C ALA A 136 -0.60 4.01 -12.69
N ILE A 137 -0.75 5.02 -13.55
CA ILE A 137 0.33 5.49 -14.42
C ILE A 137 1.49 6.08 -13.59
N GLU A 138 1.19 6.90 -12.58
CA GLU A 138 2.24 7.48 -11.72
C GLU A 138 2.89 6.41 -10.83
N LEU A 139 2.12 5.43 -10.35
CA LEU A 139 2.65 4.27 -9.64
C LEU A 139 3.61 3.46 -10.53
N GLY A 140 3.21 3.16 -11.76
CA GLY A 140 4.04 2.43 -12.70
C GLY A 140 5.31 3.20 -13.04
N LYS A 141 5.24 4.52 -13.23
CA LYS A 141 6.41 5.37 -13.43
C LYS A 141 7.40 5.32 -12.26
N GLN A 142 6.91 5.32 -11.01
CA GLN A 142 7.77 5.13 -9.82
C GLN A 142 8.50 3.77 -9.85
N LEU A 143 7.88 2.74 -10.42
CA LEU A 143 8.44 1.40 -10.61
C LEU A 143 9.16 1.19 -11.96
N GLY A 144 9.36 2.25 -12.77
CA GLY A 144 10.03 2.16 -14.07
C GLY A 144 9.20 1.54 -15.21
N ASN A 145 7.87 1.44 -15.05
CA ASN A 145 6.95 0.93 -16.05
C ASN A 145 6.45 2.03 -17.00
N THR A 146 6.13 1.65 -18.23
CA THR A 146 5.49 2.53 -19.22
C THR A 146 4.02 2.77 -18.91
N ARG A 147 3.43 3.81 -19.52
CA ARG A 147 1.99 4.09 -19.43
C ARG A 147 1.13 2.89 -19.82
N GLU A 148 1.47 2.21 -20.92
CA GLU A 148 0.72 1.06 -21.41
C GLU A 148 0.77 -0.12 -20.43
N GLN A 149 1.96 -0.47 -19.95
CA GLN A 149 2.14 -1.50 -18.92
C GLN A 149 1.33 -1.16 -17.66
N SER A 150 1.34 0.10 -17.25
CA SER A 150 0.63 0.57 -16.06
C SER A 150 -0.89 0.46 -16.18
N LEU A 151 -1.44 0.83 -17.35
CA LEU A 151 -2.88 0.71 -17.61
C LEU A 151 -3.30 -0.76 -17.70
N LYS A 152 -2.49 -1.62 -18.33
CA LYS A 152 -2.75 -3.06 -18.39
C LYS A 152 -2.72 -3.71 -17.01
N ALA A 153 -1.77 -3.35 -16.16
CA ALA A 153 -1.70 -3.80 -14.77
C ALA A 153 -2.92 -3.34 -13.97
N TYR A 154 -3.34 -2.08 -14.18
CA TYR A 154 -4.54 -1.53 -13.55
C TYR A 154 -5.82 -2.28 -13.94
N GLU A 155 -6.05 -2.53 -15.23
CA GLU A 155 -7.21 -3.29 -15.72
C GLU A 155 -7.26 -4.69 -15.10
N LYS A 156 -6.13 -5.42 -15.10
CA LYS A 156 -6.05 -6.74 -14.45
C LYS A 156 -6.35 -6.68 -12.96
N ALA A 157 -5.81 -5.68 -12.27
CA ALA A 157 -6.04 -5.49 -10.84
C ALA A 157 -7.52 -5.16 -10.56
N GLN A 158 -8.16 -4.35 -11.40
CA GLN A 158 -9.60 -4.10 -11.31
C GLN A 158 -10.39 -5.38 -11.50
N ASP A 159 -10.13 -6.16 -12.55
CA ASP A 159 -10.87 -7.40 -12.83
C ASP A 159 -10.75 -8.41 -11.68
N TYR A 160 -9.54 -8.59 -11.14
CA TYR A 160 -9.31 -9.45 -9.99
C TYR A 160 -10.05 -8.94 -8.75
N TYR A 161 -10.01 -7.63 -8.50
CA TYR A 161 -10.67 -7.03 -7.35
C TYR A 161 -12.20 -7.13 -7.44
N HIS A 162 -12.79 -6.98 -8.63
CA HIS A 162 -14.24 -7.19 -8.81
C HIS A 162 -14.63 -8.64 -8.49
N LYS A 163 -13.90 -9.62 -9.02
CA LYS A 163 -14.12 -11.05 -8.69
C LYS A 163 -13.99 -11.32 -7.20
N TYR A 164 -13.01 -10.71 -6.55
CA TYR A 164 -12.83 -10.80 -5.10
C TYR A 164 -14.02 -10.22 -4.33
N LEU A 165 -14.54 -9.05 -4.75
CA LEU A 165 -15.72 -8.45 -4.13
C LEU A 165 -16.99 -9.28 -4.34
N ASP A 166 -17.17 -9.88 -5.52
CA ASP A 166 -18.29 -10.77 -5.79
C ASP A 166 -18.23 -12.02 -4.91
N PHE A 167 -17.04 -12.61 -4.75
CA PHE A 167 -16.82 -13.72 -3.83
C PHE A 167 -17.19 -13.38 -2.38
N LEU A 168 -16.87 -12.16 -1.91
CA LEU A 168 -17.31 -11.69 -0.59
C LEU A 168 -18.82 -11.46 -0.50
N ARG A 169 -19.45 -10.94 -1.56
CA ARG A 169 -20.90 -10.72 -1.62
C ARG A 169 -21.70 -12.02 -1.60
N GLU A 170 -21.13 -13.10 -2.10
CA GLU A 170 -21.67 -14.46 -2.00
C GLU A 170 -21.57 -15.07 -0.59
N GLY A 171 -20.99 -14.35 0.37
CA GLY A 171 -20.94 -14.74 1.79
C GLY A 171 -19.64 -15.40 2.23
N ALA A 172 -18.59 -15.35 1.41
CA ALA A 172 -17.28 -15.87 1.82
C ALA A 172 -16.68 -15.07 2.99
N ASP A 173 -16.03 -15.77 3.92
CA ASP A 173 -15.32 -15.13 5.03
C ASP A 173 -14.12 -14.29 4.54
N LEU A 174 -13.97 -13.08 5.08
CA LEU A 174 -12.92 -12.15 4.69
C LEU A 174 -11.52 -12.71 4.96
N ASN A 175 -11.30 -13.35 6.11
CA ASN A 175 -9.98 -13.89 6.45
C ASN A 175 -9.63 -15.10 5.56
N TYR A 176 -10.63 -15.89 5.18
CA TYR A 176 -10.48 -16.93 4.18
C TYR A 176 -10.15 -16.35 2.80
N ALA A 177 -10.89 -15.36 2.31
CA ALA A 177 -10.62 -14.71 1.03
C ALA A 177 -9.20 -14.11 1.00
N LEU A 178 -8.79 -13.36 2.03
CA LEU A 178 -7.44 -12.81 2.14
C LEU A 178 -6.34 -13.89 2.27
N ARG A 179 -6.64 -15.10 2.74
CA ARG A 179 -5.68 -16.22 2.69
C ARG A 179 -5.44 -16.70 1.26
N LEU A 180 -6.45 -16.67 0.40
CA LEU A 180 -6.31 -17.06 -1.01
C LEU A 180 -5.47 -16.06 -1.80
N VAL A 181 -5.65 -14.76 -1.52
CA VAL A 181 -4.92 -13.66 -2.18
C VAL A 181 -3.44 -13.65 -1.81
N ARG A 182 -3.08 -14.04 -0.59
CA ARG A 182 -1.70 -14.03 -0.08
C ARG A 182 -0.83 -15.18 -0.61
N ARG A 183 -1.42 -16.18 -1.26
CA ARG A 183 -0.69 -17.27 -1.91
C ARG A 183 -0.07 -16.79 -3.21
#